data_AF-T0ZN96-F1
#
_entry.id   AF-T0ZN96-F1
#
_cell.length_a   1.000
_cell.length_b   1.000
_cell.length_c   1.000
_cell.angle_alpha   90.00
_cell.angle_beta   90.00
_cell.angle_gamma   90.00
#
_symmetry.space_group_name_H-M   'P 1'
#
loop_
_entity.id
_entity.type
_entity.pdbx_description
1 polymer ?
#
loop_
_entity_poly.entity_id
_entity_poly.type
_entity_poly.pdbx_seq_one_letter_code
_entity_poly.pdbx_strand_id
1 'polypeptide(L)'
;MSGAGTRGSGGDEQEHQRVRLRLLSDVLLETTQFFHEEGLTQLLPVMLGRSTDPLGPDPGSSVLKTVEIDYLGQRFYLMNSMILHKQIAVRDVGKIWILSL
;
A
#
# COMPACT_ATOMS: atom_id res chain seq x y z
N MET A 1 -26.39 46.28 -1.35
CA MET A 1 -26.01 45.71 -0.04
C MET A 1 -25.96 44.20 -0.23
N SER A 2 -24.80 43.68 -0.63
CA SER A 2 -23.83 42.95 0.22
C SER A 2 -24.00 41.44 0.04
N GLY A 3 -23.27 40.90 -0.92
CA GLY A 3 -22.96 39.48 -0.99
C GLY A 3 -21.77 39.21 -0.08
N ALA A 4 -22.00 38.49 1.02
CA ALA A 4 -20.96 38.04 1.94
C ALA A 4 -20.49 36.64 1.55
N GLY A 5 -19.17 36.51 1.38
CA GLY A 5 -18.50 35.38 0.77
C GLY A 5 -18.43 34.11 1.63
N THR A 6 -18.60 32.98 0.97
CA THR A 6 -18.39 31.61 1.45
C THR A 6 -16.95 31.13 1.22
N ARG A 7 -15.93 31.98 1.41
CA ARG A 7 -14.51 31.67 1.08
C ARG A 7 -13.67 31.09 2.24
N GLY A 8 -14.28 30.75 3.38
CA GLY A 8 -13.56 30.36 4.60
C GLY A 8 -13.27 28.86 4.78
N SER A 9 -14.11 27.94 4.28
CA SER A 9 -14.00 26.52 4.69
C SER A 9 -12.96 25.68 3.94
N GLY A 10 -12.52 26.13 2.76
CA GLY A 10 -11.60 25.35 1.92
C GLY A 10 -10.13 25.49 2.31
N GLY A 11 -9.74 26.56 3.01
CA GLY A 11 -8.36 26.82 3.42
C GLY A 11 -7.91 25.93 4.58
N ASP A 12 -8.75 25.82 5.61
CA ASP A 12 -8.47 25.03 6.81
C ASP A 12 -8.44 23.53 6.52
N GLU A 13 -9.30 23.04 5.62
CA GLU A 13 -9.29 21.64 5.18
C GLU A 13 -8.01 21.32 4.39
N GLN A 14 -7.59 22.21 3.49
CA GLN A 14 -6.36 22.02 2.73
C GLN A 14 -5.12 22.01 3.64
N GLU A 15 -5.09 22.85 4.67
CA GLU A 15 -4.00 22.88 5.64
C GLU A 15 -3.96 21.58 6.46
N HIS A 16 -5.12 21.10 6.94
CA HIS A 16 -5.20 19.80 7.61
C HIS A 16 -4.72 18.65 6.72
N GLN A 17 -5.10 18.64 5.44
CA GLN A 17 -4.63 17.61 4.50
C GLN A 17 -3.12 17.67 4.29
N ARG A 18 -2.53 18.87 4.19
CA ARG A 18 -1.07 19.04 4.09
C ARG A 18 -0.35 18.50 5.32
N VAL A 19 -0.84 18.83 6.51
CA VAL A 19 -0.26 18.35 7.77
C VAL A 19 -0.32 16.82 7.84
N ARG A 20 -1.46 16.22 7.46
CA ARG A 20 -1.60 14.75 7.41
C ARG A 20 -0.62 14.10 6.44
N LEU A 21 -0.49 14.64 5.23
CA LEU A 21 0.43 14.09 4.23
C LEU A 21 1.90 14.20 4.67
N ARG A 22 2.27 15.31 5.32
CA ARG A 22 3.62 15.45 5.91
C ARG A 22 3.87 14.41 6.99
N LEU A 23 2.95 14.27 7.94
CA LEU A 23 3.07 13.27 8.99
C LEU A 23 3.16 11.84 8.43
N LEU A 24 2.34 11.51 7.42
CA LEU A 24 2.42 10.20 6.74
C LEU A 24 3.75 9.99 6.00
N SER A 25 4.27 11.04 5.38
CA SER A 25 5.59 11.01 4.73
C SER A 25 6.70 10.75 5.75
N ASP A 26 6.64 11.41 6.91
CA ASP A 26 7.62 11.22 7.98
C ASP A 26 7.54 9.81 8.56
N VAL A 27 6.33 9.31 8.84
CA VAL A 27 6.12 7.92 9.29
C VAL A 27 6.67 6.92 8.28
N LEU A 28 6.45 7.14 6.98
CA LEU A 28 6.96 6.27 5.94
C LEU A 28 8.48 6.28 5.87
N LEU A 29 9.09 7.45 6.00
CA LEU A 29 10.54 7.62 6.01
C LEU A 29 11.17 6.90 7.20
N GLU A 30 10.66 7.12 8.41
CA GLU A 30 11.15 6.50 9.65
C GLU A 30 10.98 4.97 9.60
N THR A 31 9.84 4.48 9.11
CA THR A 31 9.61 3.03 8.93
C THR A 31 10.61 2.41 7.96
N THR A 32 10.89 3.12 6.87
CA THR A 32 11.87 2.70 5.86
C THR A 32 13.27 2.65 6.47
N GLN A 33 13.68 3.71 7.18
CA GLN A 33 14.99 3.80 7.84
C GLN A 33 15.17 2.68 8.88
N PHE A 34 14.17 2.46 9.73
CA PHE A 34 14.19 1.39 10.73
C PHE A 34 14.47 0.01 10.10
N PHE A 35 13.75 -0.35 9.03
CA PHE A 35 13.98 -1.65 8.39
C PHE A 35 15.35 -1.76 7.71
N HIS A 36 15.86 -0.66 7.15
CA HIS A 36 17.22 -0.61 6.60
C HIS A 36 18.29 -0.77 7.70
N GLU A 37 18.11 -0.10 8.84
CA GLU A 37 19.02 -0.20 10.00
C GLU A 37 19.04 -1.61 10.61
N GLU A 38 17.89 -2.29 10.63
CA GLU A 38 17.76 -3.70 11.04
C GLU A 38 18.33 -4.70 10.00
N GLY A 39 18.82 -4.21 8.87
CA GLY A 39 19.45 -5.01 7.81
C GLY A 39 18.47 -5.80 6.94
N LEU A 40 17.20 -5.37 6.85
CA LEU A 40 16.24 -5.99 5.94
C LEU A 40 16.44 -5.45 4.52
N THR A 41 16.49 -6.35 3.54
CA THR A 41 16.55 -5.98 2.13
C THR A 41 15.18 -5.49 1.65
N GLN A 42 15.12 -4.26 1.15
CA GLN A 42 13.90 -3.72 0.53
C GLN A 42 13.71 -4.33 -0.86
N LEU A 43 12.54 -4.93 -1.12
CA LEU A 43 12.14 -5.34 -2.47
C LEU A 43 11.05 -4.42 -3.02
N LEU A 44 10.95 -4.36 -4.35
CA LEU A 44 9.90 -3.63 -5.04
C LEU A 44 8.59 -4.42 -5.04
N PRO A 45 7.42 -3.74 -4.96
CA PRO A 45 6.14 -4.42 -5.00
C PRO A 45 5.84 -4.98 -6.39
N VAL A 46 5.15 -6.11 -6.41
CA VAL A 46 4.54 -6.68 -7.62
C VAL A 46 3.05 -6.37 -7.55
N MET A 47 2.48 -5.75 -8.58
CA MET A 47 1.06 -5.40 -8.59
C MET A 47 0.21 -6.49 -9.26
N LEU A 48 0.75 -7.16 -10.28
CA LEU A 48 0.05 -8.19 -11.04
C LEU A 48 0.80 -9.52 -10.97
N GLY A 49 0.06 -10.58 -10.68
CA GLY A 49 0.63 -11.91 -10.49
C GLY A 49 -0.35 -13.01 -10.86
N ARG A 50 0.16 -14.22 -11.05
CA ARG A 50 -0.64 -15.42 -11.33
C ARG A 50 -1.29 -16.00 -10.08
N SER A 51 -0.87 -15.53 -8.91
CA SER A 51 -1.37 -15.90 -7.60
C SER A 51 -1.32 -14.69 -6.67
N THR A 52 -2.35 -14.53 -5.84
CA THR A 52 -2.39 -13.54 -4.76
C THR A 52 -2.94 -14.21 -3.50
N ASP A 53 -2.78 -13.55 -2.36
CA ASP A 53 -3.42 -13.94 -1.10
C ASP A 53 -4.94 -14.07 -1.25
N PRO A 54 -5.53 -15.24 -0.92
CA PRO A 54 -6.97 -15.44 -0.98
C PRO A 54 -7.74 -14.69 0.11
N LEU A 55 -7.08 -14.25 1.20
CA LEU A 55 -7.69 -13.56 2.34
C LEU A 55 -8.94 -14.29 2.90
N GLY A 56 -8.96 -15.63 2.82
CA GLY A 56 -10.12 -16.44 3.16
C GLY A 56 -9.75 -17.86 3.58
N PRO A 57 -10.40 -18.43 4.61
CA PRO A 57 -11.42 -17.83 5.46
C PRO A 57 -10.81 -16.90 6.52
N ASP A 58 -11.09 -15.60 6.45
CA ASP A 58 -10.67 -14.60 7.43
C ASP A 58 -11.88 -13.72 7.82
N PRO A 59 -12.37 -13.82 9.07
CA PRO A 59 -13.49 -12.99 9.56
C PRO A 59 -13.23 -11.48 9.50
N GLY A 60 -11.97 -11.06 9.47
CA GLY A 60 -11.57 -9.65 9.35
C GLY A 60 -11.37 -9.17 7.91
N SER A 61 -11.46 -10.07 6.92
CA SER A 61 -11.28 -9.71 5.52
C SER A 61 -12.53 -9.00 4.98
N SER A 62 -12.32 -7.78 4.50
CA SER A 62 -13.33 -7.01 3.75
C SER A 62 -13.28 -7.26 2.25
N VAL A 63 -12.37 -8.12 1.77
CA VAL A 63 -12.18 -8.38 0.35
C VAL A 63 -13.29 -9.30 -0.15
N LEU A 64 -14.25 -8.69 -0.85
CA LEU A 64 -15.40 -9.38 -1.44
C LEU A 64 -15.02 -10.23 -2.66
N LYS A 65 -13.99 -9.81 -3.40
CA LYS A 65 -13.52 -10.47 -4.61
C LYS A 65 -12.10 -10.02 -4.97
N THR A 66 -11.26 -10.95 -5.40
CA THR A 66 -9.96 -10.63 -6.01
C THR A 66 -10.16 -10.01 -7.40
N VAL A 67 -9.53 -8.86 -7.64
CA VAL A 67 -9.58 -8.19 -8.94
C VAL A 67 -8.74 -8.96 -9.96
N GLU A 68 -9.32 -9.19 -11.13
CA GLU A 68 -8.73 -9.99 -12.20
C GLU A 68 -8.62 -9.19 -13.49
N ILE A 69 -7.53 -9.41 -14.21
CA ILE A 69 -7.21 -8.74 -15.47
C ILE A 69 -6.78 -9.81 -16.47
N ASP A 70 -7.32 -9.79 -17.68
CA ASP A 70 -6.76 -10.54 -18.80
C ASP A 70 -5.70 -9.70 -19.50
N TYR A 71 -4.49 -10.23 -19.61
CA TYR A 71 -3.38 -9.60 -20.31
C TYR A 71 -2.68 -10.63 -21.19
N LEU A 72 -2.61 -10.35 -22.49
CA LEU A 72 -2.01 -11.24 -23.49
C LEU A 72 -2.61 -12.67 -23.48
N GLY A 73 -3.93 -12.79 -23.26
CA GLY A 73 -4.61 -14.08 -23.21
C GLY A 73 -4.33 -14.87 -21.92
N GLN A 74 -3.81 -14.20 -20.90
CA GLN A 74 -3.52 -14.79 -19.60
C GLN A 74 -4.25 -14.01 -18.49
N ARG A 75 -4.92 -14.74 -17.60
CA ARG A 75 -5.50 -14.17 -16.38
C ARG A 75 -4.42 -13.80 -15.36
N PHE A 76 -4.47 -12.59 -14.86
CA PHE A 76 -3.67 -12.08 -13.75
C PHE A 76 -4.60 -11.58 -12.65
N TYR A 77 -4.05 -11.54 -11.43
CA TYR A 77 -4.71 -11.00 -10.26
C TYR A 77 -3.98 -9.75 -9.80
N LEU A 78 -4.74 -8.73 -9.40
CA LEU A 78 -4.19 -7.64 -8.61
C LEU A 78 -3.80 -8.20 -7.22
N MET A 79 -2.65 -7.80 -6.70
CA MET A 79 -2.22 -8.28 -5.39
C MET A 79 -3.11 -7.72 -4.29
N ASN A 80 -3.84 -8.61 -3.61
CA ASN A 80 -4.49 -8.32 -2.33
C ASN A 80 -3.44 -8.20 -1.21
N SER A 81 -2.41 -9.04 -1.29
CA SER A 81 -1.25 -9.03 -0.41
C SER A 81 -0.10 -9.77 -1.10
N MET A 82 1.13 -9.47 -0.68
CA MET A 82 2.34 -10.14 -1.19
C MET A 82 2.81 -11.30 -0.30
N ILE A 83 1.96 -11.88 0.57
CA ILE A 83 2.41 -12.92 1.53
C ILE A 83 3.10 -14.11 0.83
N LEU A 84 2.52 -14.61 -0.26
CA LEU A 84 3.09 -15.73 -1.03
C LEU A 84 4.43 -15.34 -1.66
N HIS A 85 4.54 -14.12 -2.20
CA HIS A 85 5.77 -13.60 -2.79
C HIS A 85 6.87 -13.39 -1.74
N LYS A 86 6.51 -12.91 -0.55
CA LYS A 86 7.44 -12.75 0.59
C LYS A 86 7.96 -14.12 1.06
N GLN A 87 7.10 -15.13 1.15
CA GLN A 87 7.49 -16.50 1.51
C GLN A 87 8.46 -17.14 0.52
N ILE A 88 8.36 -16.79 -0.77
CA ILE A 88 9.32 -17.25 -1.76
C ILE A 88 10.63 -16.47 -1.61
N ALA A 89 10.56 -15.14 -1.57
CA ALA A 89 11.76 -14.29 -1.52
C ALA A 89 12.59 -14.46 -0.25
N VAL A 90 11.97 -14.72 0.91
CA VAL A 90 12.68 -14.94 2.19
C VAL A 90 13.62 -16.15 2.13
N ARG A 91 13.35 -17.13 1.26
CA ARG A 91 14.18 -18.34 1.12
C ARG A 91 15.54 -18.05 0.49
N ASP A 92 15.58 -17.08 -0.44
CA ASP A 92 16.78 -16.77 -1.21
C ASP A 92 17.48 -15.50 -0.70
N VAL A 93 16.71 -14.49 -0.28
CA VAL A 93 17.21 -13.17 0.13
C VAL A 93 17.39 -13.06 1.66
N GLY A 94 16.71 -13.91 2.44
CA GLY A 94 16.71 -13.83 3.89
C GLY A 94 15.76 -12.73 4.40
N LYS A 95 16.25 -11.83 5.25
CA LYS A 95 15.43 -10.78 5.86
C LYS A 95 15.00 -9.73 4.81
N ILE A 96 13.70 -9.61 4.58
CA ILE A 96 13.15 -8.71 3.55
C ILE A 96 12.00 -7.85 4.08
N TRP A 97 11.79 -6.71 3.44
CA TRP A 97 10.57 -5.90 3.59
C TRP A 97 10.13 -5.32 2.25
N ILE A 98 8.85 -4.98 2.14
CA ILE A 98 8.24 -4.44 0.91
C ILE A 98 7.21 -3.40 1.33
N LEU A 99 7.31 -2.19 0.77
CA LEU A 99 6.23 -1.22 0.78
C LEU A 99 5.26 -1.59 -0.34
N SER A 100 4.24 -2.39 -0.02
CA SER A 100 3.15 -2.74 -0.93
C SER A 100 1.88 -2.04 -0.43
N LEU A 101 1.44 -1.03 -1.17
CA LEU A 101 0.14 -0.37 -0.99
C LEU A 101 -0.93 -1.13 -1.77
#